data_AF-A0A0Q7Z6G1-F1
#
_entry.id   AF-A0A0Q7Z6G1-F1
#
_cell.length_a   1.000
_cell.length_b   1.000
_cell.length_c   1.000
_cell.angle_alpha   90.00
_cell.angle_beta   90.00
_cell.angle_gamma   90.00
#
_symmetry.space_group_name_H-M   'P 1'
#
loop_
_entity.id
_entity.type
_entity.pdbx_description
1 polymer ?
#
loop_
_entity_poly.entity_id
_entity_poly.type
_entity_poly.pdbx_seq_one_letter_code
_entity_poly.pdbx_strand_id
1 'polypeptide(L)'
;MTLTADLFWSFRSPYSYLCIGRYRALAASHHVDINLRPVYPLAIRQPDFFERNHPNWLSYTMRDMIRVAQFHGIPFGPPRPDPIVQNVMTREISPDQPHIYRLTRIGQAASRRGRSLAFAHEAAQLIWGGAQDWHLGDHLAGAARRAGLDLADLDAEAVRDAEALDTEIAANQVALEIAGHWGVPTLVFDGEPFFGQDRIEMARWRMEQKGLQPR
;
A
#
# COMPACT_ATOMS: atom_id res chain seq x y z
N MET A 1 -8.35 11.39 -23.54
CA MET A 1 -8.97 10.23 -22.88
C MET A 1 -8.18 9.95 -21.62
N THR A 2 -8.81 9.70 -20.48
CA THR A 2 -8.10 9.34 -19.25
C THR A 2 -8.00 7.82 -19.18
N LEU A 3 -6.78 7.29 -19.10
CA LEU A 3 -6.55 5.86 -18.86
C LEU A 3 -6.87 5.50 -17.41
N THR A 4 -7.20 4.24 -17.14
CA THR A 4 -7.48 3.75 -15.78
C THR A 4 -6.61 2.54 -15.47
N ALA A 5 -6.09 2.46 -14.25
CA ALA A 5 -5.34 1.31 -13.75
C ALA A 5 -5.68 1.03 -12.29
N ASP A 6 -5.59 -0.23 -11.88
CA ASP A 6 -5.74 -0.64 -10.49
C ASP A 6 -4.35 -0.80 -9.85
N LEU A 7 -4.15 -0.27 -8.64
CA LEU A 7 -2.93 -0.47 -7.85
C LEU A 7 -3.27 -1.24 -6.58
N PHE A 8 -2.88 -2.52 -6.54
CA PHE A 8 -2.97 -3.33 -5.33
C PHE A 8 -1.79 -3.05 -4.40
N TRP A 9 -2.10 -2.68 -3.15
CA TRP A 9 -1.13 -2.02 -2.27
C TRP A 9 -1.40 -2.36 -0.79
N SER A 10 -0.35 -2.41 0.04
CA SER A 10 -0.50 -2.69 1.48
C SER A 10 0.32 -1.76 2.37
N PHE A 11 -0.28 -1.31 3.49
CA PHE A 11 0.32 -0.38 4.46
C PHE A 11 1.58 -0.93 5.14
N ARG A 12 1.75 -2.26 5.19
CA ARG A 12 2.91 -2.91 5.80
C ARG A 12 3.97 -3.36 4.79
N SER A 13 3.81 -3.08 3.49
CA SER A 13 4.82 -3.45 2.49
C SER A 13 5.82 -2.29 2.28
N PRO A 14 7.13 -2.51 2.50
CA PRO A 14 8.13 -1.48 2.23
C PRO A 14 8.19 -1.13 0.74
N TYR A 15 8.04 -2.10 -0.16
CA TYR A 15 8.01 -1.83 -1.60
C TYR A 15 6.74 -1.08 -2.04
N SER A 16 5.62 -1.29 -1.34
CA SER A 16 4.41 -0.48 -1.52
C SER A 16 4.68 0.97 -1.12
N TYR A 17 5.37 1.22 -0.01
CA TYR A 17 5.83 2.57 0.34
C TYR A 17 6.77 3.17 -0.72
N LEU A 18 7.74 2.40 -1.21
CA LEU A 18 8.73 2.89 -2.18
C LEU A 18 8.11 3.25 -3.55
N CYS A 19 6.94 2.70 -3.89
CA CYS A 19 6.27 3.01 -5.17
C CYS A 19 5.25 4.15 -5.06
N ILE A 20 4.64 4.39 -3.89
CA ILE A 20 3.38 5.15 -3.81
C ILE A 20 3.53 6.62 -4.24
N GLY A 21 4.64 7.27 -3.84
CA GLY A 21 4.93 8.64 -4.27
C GLY A 21 5.13 8.77 -5.78
N ARG A 22 5.74 7.75 -6.40
CA ARG A 22 5.98 7.71 -7.86
C ARG A 22 4.69 7.49 -8.64
N TYR A 23 3.81 6.60 -8.19
CA TYR A 23 2.47 6.43 -8.80
C TYR A 23 1.59 7.66 -8.62
N ARG A 24 1.63 8.31 -7.44
CA ARG A 24 0.94 9.59 -7.22
C ARG A 24 1.45 10.67 -8.18
N ALA A 25 2.76 10.78 -8.37
CA ALA A 25 3.36 11.71 -9.32
C ALA A 25 2.94 11.40 -10.78
N LEU A 26 2.85 10.12 -11.16
CA LEU A 26 2.38 9.71 -12.48
C LEU A 26 0.92 10.15 -12.71
N ALA A 27 0.01 9.86 -11.77
CA ALA A 27 -1.40 10.26 -11.87
C ALA A 27 -1.59 11.79 -11.89
N ALA A 28 -0.72 12.53 -11.19
CA ALA A 28 -0.74 13.99 -11.19
C ALA A 28 -0.21 14.62 -12.48
N SER A 29 0.74 13.97 -13.15
CA SER A 29 1.41 14.52 -14.34
C SER A 29 0.85 14.02 -15.67
N HIS A 30 0.07 12.93 -15.67
CA HIS A 30 -0.47 12.32 -16.89
C HIS A 30 -1.96 12.01 -16.77
N HIS A 31 -2.64 11.92 -17.91
CA HIS A 31 -4.06 11.54 -18.02
C HIS A 31 -4.28 10.05 -17.71
N VAL A 32 -3.93 9.63 -16.50
CA VAL A 32 -4.25 8.33 -15.91
C VAL A 32 -4.92 8.55 -14.55
N ASP A 33 -5.93 7.74 -14.28
CA ASP A 33 -6.53 7.56 -12.97
C ASP A 33 -6.06 6.21 -12.40
N ILE A 34 -5.47 6.24 -11.21
CA ILE A 34 -4.94 5.05 -10.54
C ILE A 34 -5.81 4.78 -9.33
N ASN A 35 -6.67 3.78 -9.46
CA ASN A 35 -7.52 3.28 -8.40
C ASN A 35 -6.70 2.41 -7.45
N LEU A 36 -6.28 2.97 -6.30
CA LEU A 36 -5.58 2.19 -5.29
C LEU A 36 -6.59 1.32 -4.53
N ARG A 37 -6.31 0.02 -4.54
CA ARG A 37 -7.09 -1.06 -3.94
C ARG A 37 -6.29 -1.68 -2.78
N PRO A 38 -6.58 -1.30 -1.52
CA PRO A 38 -5.88 -1.84 -0.37
C PRO A 38 -6.08 -3.35 -0.24
N VAL A 39 -5.03 -4.04 0.16
CA VAL A 39 -5.06 -5.46 0.54
C VAL A 39 -4.33 -5.66 1.87
N TYR A 40 -4.73 -6.68 2.61
CA TYR A 40 -4.00 -7.08 3.80
C TYR A 40 -2.58 -7.57 3.44
N PRO A 41 -1.57 -7.34 4.30
CA PRO A 41 -0.23 -7.85 4.05
C PRO A 41 -0.21 -9.38 4.05
N LEU A 42 0.78 -9.99 3.39
CA LEU A 42 0.92 -11.45 3.32
C LEU A 42 0.95 -12.11 4.70
N ALA A 43 1.46 -11.41 5.73
CA ALA A 43 1.44 -11.88 7.11
C ALA A 43 0.04 -12.26 7.60
N ILE A 44 -0.99 -11.50 7.19
CA ILE A 44 -2.38 -11.78 7.54
C ILE A 44 -3.02 -12.77 6.56
N ARG A 45 -2.68 -12.70 5.27
CA ARG A 45 -3.32 -13.51 4.22
C ARG A 45 -2.80 -14.96 4.14
N GLN A 46 -1.51 -15.15 4.41
CA GLN A 46 -0.77 -16.41 4.28
C GLN A 46 0.38 -16.43 5.30
N PRO A 47 0.11 -16.64 6.61
CA PRO A 47 1.12 -16.59 7.67
C PRO A 47 2.33 -17.48 7.41
N ASP A 48 2.09 -18.67 6.87
CA ASP A 48 3.07 -19.72 6.56
C ASP A 48 3.91 -19.45 5.30
N PHE A 49 3.66 -18.35 4.57
CA PHE A 49 4.49 -17.92 3.44
C PHE A 49 5.94 -17.63 3.86
N PHE A 50 6.15 -17.03 5.04
CA PHE A 50 7.47 -16.57 5.46
C PHE A 50 8.40 -17.69 5.95
N GLU A 51 7.85 -18.86 6.26
CA GLU A 51 8.60 -20.03 6.74
C GLU A 51 9.35 -20.75 5.61
N ARG A 52 8.96 -20.52 4.35
CA ARG A 52 9.45 -21.26 3.18
C ARG A 52 10.56 -20.55 2.40
N ASN A 53 11.05 -19.42 2.88
CA ASN A 53 12.03 -18.60 2.15
C ASN A 53 13.47 -19.04 2.40
N HIS A 54 14.32 -18.85 1.38
CA HIS A 54 15.77 -19.06 1.50
C HIS A 54 16.36 -18.20 2.65
N PRO A 55 17.33 -18.70 3.44
CA PRO A 55 17.88 -17.97 4.60
C PRO A 55 18.40 -16.55 4.30
N ASN A 56 18.88 -16.33 3.08
CA ASN A 56 19.39 -15.02 2.64
C ASN A 56 18.30 -14.03 2.20
N TRP A 57 17.04 -14.46 2.06
CA TRP A 57 15.97 -13.62 1.54
C TRP A 57 15.78 -12.36 2.38
N LEU A 58 15.64 -12.52 3.71
CA LEU A 58 15.40 -11.39 4.60
C LEU A 58 16.58 -10.40 4.60
N SER A 59 17.82 -10.90 4.65
CA SER A 59 18.99 -10.02 4.66
C SER A 59 19.17 -9.28 3.33
N TYR A 60 18.82 -9.91 2.20
CA TYR A 60 18.78 -9.24 0.90
C TYR A 60 17.68 -8.18 0.85
N THR A 61 16.43 -8.53 1.22
CA THR A 61 15.29 -7.60 1.19
C THR A 61 15.55 -6.35 2.03
N MET A 62 16.13 -6.51 3.21
CA MET A 62 16.49 -5.36 4.06
C MET A 62 17.53 -4.45 3.41
N ARG A 63 18.58 -5.02 2.79
CA ARG A 63 19.58 -4.24 2.06
C ARG A 63 18.98 -3.56 0.83
N ASP A 64 18.12 -4.27 0.13
CA ASP A 64 17.52 -3.81 -1.11
C ASP A 64 16.58 -2.63 -0.90
N MET A 65 15.64 -2.73 0.06
CA MET A 65 14.71 -1.64 0.34
C MET A 65 15.42 -0.34 0.76
N ILE A 66 16.55 -0.43 1.49
CA ILE A 66 17.37 0.73 1.86
C ILE A 66 18.05 1.33 0.62
N ARG A 67 18.64 0.50 -0.26
CA ARG A 67 19.26 0.98 -1.50
C ARG A 67 18.25 1.65 -2.42
N VAL A 68 17.06 1.06 -2.58
CA VAL A 68 15.98 1.62 -3.40
C VAL A 68 15.52 2.97 -2.84
N ALA A 69 15.36 3.07 -1.51
CA ALA A 69 15.03 4.33 -0.86
C ALA A 69 16.09 5.42 -1.15
N GLN A 70 17.37 5.09 -0.95
CA GLN A 70 18.48 6.00 -1.23
C GLN A 70 18.54 6.40 -2.71
N PHE A 71 18.38 5.44 -3.63
CA PHE A 71 18.40 5.67 -5.07
C PHE A 71 17.31 6.65 -5.53
N HIS A 72 16.13 6.57 -4.93
CA HIS A 72 15.02 7.47 -5.24
C HIS A 72 14.93 8.71 -4.32
N GLY A 73 15.85 8.88 -3.37
CA GLY A 73 15.80 10.00 -2.41
C GLY A 73 14.58 9.95 -1.47
N ILE A 74 14.04 8.76 -1.20
CA ILE A 74 12.86 8.56 -0.35
C ILE A 74 13.34 8.40 1.10
N PRO A 75 12.87 9.23 2.06
CA PRO A 75 13.12 9.01 3.48
C PRO A 75 12.66 7.62 3.90
N PHE A 76 13.50 6.86 4.61
CA PHE A 76 13.16 5.49 4.97
C PHE A 76 13.62 5.17 6.39
N GLY A 77 12.69 4.65 7.19
CA GLY A 77 12.93 4.12 8.53
C GLY A 77 11.97 2.98 8.83
N PRO A 78 12.40 1.97 9.61
CA PRO A 78 11.51 0.87 9.99
C PRO A 78 10.30 1.42 10.77
N PRO A 79 9.12 0.81 10.62
CA PRO A 79 7.93 1.25 11.33
C PRO A 79 8.08 1.13 12.85
N ARG A 80 7.58 2.13 13.57
CA ARG A 80 7.59 2.18 15.04
C ARG A 80 6.23 2.67 15.54
N PRO A 81 5.31 1.77 15.95
CA PRO A 81 5.41 0.30 15.92
C PRO A 81 5.25 -0.29 14.49
N ASP A 82 5.52 -1.59 14.31
CA ASP A 82 5.10 -2.32 13.09
C ASP A 82 3.56 -2.35 13.04
N PRO A 83 2.92 -2.05 11.89
CA PRO A 83 1.48 -2.23 11.72
C PRO A 83 0.99 -3.66 12.03
N ILE A 84 1.86 -4.66 11.94
CA ILE A 84 1.58 -6.03 12.37
C ILE A 84 2.10 -6.25 13.78
N VAL A 85 1.20 -6.65 14.68
CA VAL A 85 1.55 -7.09 16.03
C VAL A 85 2.05 -8.53 15.94
N GLN A 86 3.33 -8.73 16.21
CA GLN A 86 3.94 -10.06 16.21
C GLN A 86 5.02 -10.16 17.27
N ASN A 87 5.29 -11.37 17.74
CA ASN A 87 6.42 -11.62 18.60
C ASN A 87 7.71 -11.47 17.79
N VAL A 88 8.58 -10.54 18.19
CA VAL A 88 9.80 -10.22 17.44
C VAL A 88 10.79 -11.40 17.37
N MET A 89 10.77 -12.27 18.38
CA MET A 89 11.68 -13.43 18.48
C MET A 89 11.15 -14.65 17.73
N THR A 90 9.87 -14.99 17.93
CA THR A 90 9.27 -16.20 17.33
C THR A 90 8.63 -15.94 15.97
N ARG A 91 8.40 -14.66 15.61
CA ARG A 91 7.63 -14.20 14.43
C ARG A 91 6.18 -14.65 14.43
N GLU A 92 5.68 -15.15 15.55
CA GLU A 92 4.29 -15.52 15.73
C GLU A 92 3.42 -14.26 15.64
N ILE A 93 2.42 -14.31 14.75
CA ILE A 93 1.50 -13.21 14.49
C ILE A 93 0.39 -13.26 15.55
N SER A 94 0.18 -12.14 16.23
CA SER A 94 -0.90 -12.01 17.22
C SER A 94 -2.27 -12.20 16.55
N PRO A 95 -3.24 -12.89 17.17
CA PRO A 95 -4.61 -12.92 16.68
C PRO A 95 -5.28 -11.54 16.75
N ASP A 96 -4.84 -10.68 17.67
CA ASP A 96 -5.28 -9.29 17.76
C ASP A 96 -4.35 -8.37 16.95
N GLN A 97 -4.92 -7.63 16.00
CA GLN A 97 -4.22 -6.82 15.00
C GLN A 97 -4.85 -5.41 14.89
N PRO A 98 -4.79 -4.60 15.96
CA PRO A 98 -5.52 -3.33 16.03
C PRO A 98 -5.05 -2.31 14.99
N HIS A 99 -3.76 -2.34 14.62
CA HIS A 99 -3.18 -1.37 13.70
C HIS A 99 -3.49 -1.67 12.23
N ILE A 100 -3.15 -2.86 11.74
CA ILE A 100 -3.29 -3.16 10.30
C ILE A 100 -4.76 -3.27 9.87
N TYR A 101 -5.66 -3.80 10.71
CA TYR A 101 -7.09 -3.84 10.38
C TYR A 101 -7.67 -2.44 10.28
N ARG A 102 -7.40 -1.57 11.26
CA ARG A 102 -7.80 -0.17 11.19
C ARG A 102 -7.24 0.52 9.95
N LEU A 103 -5.93 0.45 9.72
CA LEU A 103 -5.26 1.09 8.57
C LEU A 103 -5.85 0.66 7.22
N THR A 104 -6.10 -0.63 7.06
CA THR A 104 -6.59 -1.16 5.78
C THR A 104 -8.05 -0.78 5.56
N ARG A 105 -8.88 -0.82 6.61
CA ARG A 105 -10.28 -0.36 6.56
C ARG A 105 -10.41 1.14 6.26
N ILE A 106 -9.64 2.01 6.93
CA ILE A 106 -9.66 3.45 6.61
C ILE A 106 -9.12 3.71 5.19
N GLY A 107 -8.14 2.93 4.72
CA GLY A 107 -7.67 2.98 3.34
C GLY A 107 -8.75 2.58 2.33
N GLN A 108 -9.56 1.58 2.65
CA GLN A 108 -10.70 1.15 1.83
C GLN A 108 -11.83 2.19 1.85
N ALA A 109 -12.14 2.77 3.01
CA ALA A 109 -13.07 3.89 3.12
C ALA A 109 -12.58 5.13 2.33
N ALA A 110 -11.27 5.39 2.29
CA ALA A 110 -10.68 6.41 1.43
C ALA A 110 -10.80 6.05 -0.07
N SER A 111 -10.76 4.75 -0.41
CA SER A 111 -10.98 4.25 -1.79
C SER A 111 -12.40 4.53 -2.27
N ARG A 112 -13.43 4.31 -1.42
CA ARG A 112 -14.83 4.69 -1.70
C ARG A 112 -15.00 6.17 -2.04
N ARG A 113 -14.07 7.03 -1.60
CA ARG A 113 -14.05 8.48 -1.84
C ARG A 113 -13.14 8.90 -3.01
N GLY A 114 -12.50 7.95 -3.71
CA GLY A 114 -11.52 8.24 -4.75
C GLY A 114 -10.23 8.89 -4.24
N ARG A 115 -9.88 8.69 -2.96
CA ARG A 115 -8.74 9.34 -2.28
C ARG A 115 -7.71 8.36 -1.72
N SER A 116 -7.85 7.05 -1.97
CA SER A 116 -6.93 6.03 -1.43
C SER A 116 -5.48 6.24 -1.85
N LEU A 117 -5.20 6.64 -3.10
CA LEU A 117 -3.84 6.91 -3.57
C LEU A 117 -3.17 8.04 -2.78
N ALA A 118 -3.89 9.15 -2.56
CA ALA A 118 -3.39 10.28 -1.78
C ALA A 118 -3.21 9.91 -0.30
N PHE A 119 -4.21 9.23 0.28
CA PHE A 119 -4.16 8.81 1.68
C PHE A 119 -3.02 7.81 1.94
N ALA A 120 -2.86 6.79 1.10
CA ALA A 120 -1.79 5.81 1.22
C ALA A 120 -0.41 6.48 1.14
N HIS A 121 -0.23 7.47 0.28
CA HIS A 121 1.03 8.22 0.20
C HIS A 121 1.35 8.98 1.49
N GLU A 122 0.37 9.64 2.09
CA GLU A 122 0.55 10.40 3.32
C GLU A 122 0.75 9.49 4.54
N ALA A 123 -0.05 8.44 4.67
CA ALA A 123 0.05 7.49 5.77
C ALA A 123 1.34 6.64 5.70
N ALA A 124 1.75 6.20 4.51
CA ALA A 124 2.94 5.38 4.36
C ALA A 124 4.23 6.14 4.69
N GLN A 125 4.28 7.46 4.48
CA GLN A 125 5.39 8.30 4.94
C GLN A 125 5.51 8.33 6.46
N LEU A 126 4.40 8.27 7.20
CA LEU A 126 4.46 8.15 8.66
C LEU A 126 4.97 6.77 9.08
N ILE A 127 4.45 5.72 8.45
CA ILE A 127 4.78 4.33 8.79
C ILE A 127 6.23 3.99 8.43
N TRP A 128 6.71 4.38 7.25
CA TRP A 128 8.00 3.96 6.69
C TRP A 128 9.00 5.10 6.51
N GLY A 129 8.63 6.35 6.78
CA GLY A 129 9.54 7.50 6.70
C GLY A 129 10.32 7.78 7.99
N GLY A 130 10.13 6.95 9.03
CA GLY A 130 10.89 7.01 10.27
C GLY A 130 10.23 7.74 11.44
N ALA A 131 8.94 8.10 11.34
CA ALA A 131 8.20 8.65 12.47
C ALA A 131 8.19 7.66 13.65
N GLN A 132 8.16 8.20 14.87
CA GLN A 132 7.85 7.42 16.07
C GLN A 132 6.36 7.55 16.36
N ASP A 133 5.76 6.48 16.86
CA ASP A 133 4.38 6.43 17.32
C ASP A 133 3.41 7.03 16.28
N TRP A 134 3.58 6.63 15.02
CA TRP A 134 2.78 7.12 13.89
C TRP A 134 1.26 6.93 14.09
N HIS A 135 0.86 6.02 14.98
CA HIS A 135 -0.50 5.66 15.30
C HIS A 135 -1.12 6.51 16.44
N LEU A 136 -0.32 7.33 17.12
CA LEU A 136 -0.75 8.17 18.24
C LEU A 136 -0.94 9.63 17.83
N GLY A 137 -1.70 10.37 18.64
CA GLY A 137 -1.95 11.80 18.47
C GLY A 137 -2.54 12.14 17.10
N ASP A 138 -2.14 13.30 16.57
CA ASP A 138 -2.70 13.84 15.33
C ASP A 138 -1.97 13.38 14.06
N HIS A 139 -1.05 12.41 14.15
CA HIS A 139 -0.23 11.97 13.02
C HIS A 139 -1.09 11.53 11.82
N LEU A 140 -1.95 10.53 12.04
CA LEU A 140 -2.86 10.05 10.99
C LEU A 140 -3.92 11.08 10.61
N ALA A 141 -4.37 11.93 11.55
CA ALA A 141 -5.34 12.97 11.26
C ALA A 141 -4.75 14.03 10.32
N GLY A 142 -3.48 14.36 10.52
CA GLY A 142 -2.69 15.20 9.61
C GLY A 142 -2.52 14.56 8.23
N ALA A 143 -2.24 13.26 8.17
CA ALA A 143 -2.13 12.53 6.90
C ALA A 143 -3.46 12.51 6.13
N ALA A 144 -4.58 12.20 6.80
CA ALA A 144 -5.92 12.23 6.20
C ALA A 144 -6.25 13.63 5.65
N ARG A 145 -6.02 14.68 6.45
CA ARG A 145 -6.28 16.07 6.04
C ARG A 145 -5.47 16.49 4.81
N ARG A 146 -4.18 16.12 4.71
CA ARG A 146 -3.37 16.38 3.50
C ARG A 146 -3.85 15.61 2.27
N ALA A 147 -4.52 14.47 2.47
CA ALA A 147 -5.19 13.73 1.42
C ALA A 147 -6.61 14.26 1.09
N GLY A 148 -7.08 15.31 1.77
CA GLY A 148 -8.43 15.87 1.60
C GLY A 148 -9.52 15.04 2.25
N LEU A 149 -9.21 14.36 3.35
CA LEU A 149 -10.10 13.49 4.11
C LEU A 149 -10.17 13.93 5.57
N ASP A 150 -11.25 13.57 6.24
CA ASP A 150 -11.38 13.67 7.69
C ASP A 150 -11.15 12.29 8.33
N LEU A 151 -10.21 12.19 9.28
CA LEU A 151 -9.89 10.89 9.89
C LEU A 151 -11.02 10.38 10.79
N ALA A 152 -11.72 11.27 11.50
CA ALA A 152 -12.77 10.86 12.43
C ALA A 152 -13.94 10.23 11.66
N ASP A 153 -14.30 10.79 10.50
CA ASP A 153 -15.29 10.21 9.59
C ASP A 153 -14.86 8.83 9.08
N LEU A 154 -13.58 8.69 8.67
CA LEU A 154 -13.04 7.41 8.20
C LEU A 154 -13.01 6.36 9.31
N ASP A 155 -12.63 6.73 10.53
CA ASP A 155 -12.61 5.83 11.69
C ASP A 155 -14.02 5.40 12.08
N ALA A 156 -14.97 6.33 12.12
CA ALA A 156 -16.37 6.03 12.41
C ALA A 156 -16.94 5.04 11.38
N GLU A 157 -16.64 5.22 10.09
CA GLU A 157 -17.01 4.26 9.05
C GLU A 157 -16.28 2.92 9.20
N ALA A 158 -14.98 2.93 9.49
CA ALA A 158 -14.19 1.71 9.67
C ALA A 158 -14.70 0.82 10.82
N VAL A 159 -15.32 1.42 11.84
CA VAL A 159 -16.01 0.70 12.92
C VAL A 159 -17.41 0.28 12.49
N ARG A 160 -18.22 1.21 11.98
CA ARG A 160 -19.64 0.98 11.66
C ARG A 160 -19.84 -0.02 10.53
N ASP A 161 -19.00 0.03 9.50
CA ASP A 161 -19.12 -0.76 8.27
C ASP A 161 -17.98 -1.79 8.14
N ALA A 162 -17.40 -2.24 9.26
CA ALA A 162 -16.22 -3.11 9.30
C ALA A 162 -16.35 -4.35 8.39
N GLU A 163 -17.46 -5.08 8.48
CA GLU A 163 -17.70 -6.31 7.69
C GLU A 163 -17.79 -6.03 6.17
N ALA A 164 -18.44 -4.93 5.79
CA ALA A 164 -18.54 -4.53 4.38
C ALA A 164 -17.17 -4.12 3.84
N LEU A 165 -16.39 -3.36 4.61
CA LEU A 165 -15.03 -2.97 4.23
C LEU A 165 -14.12 -4.20 4.13
N ASP A 166 -14.21 -5.15 5.06
CA ASP A 166 -13.44 -6.40 5.00
C ASP A 166 -13.83 -7.25 3.77
N THR A 167 -15.11 -7.28 3.41
CA THR A 167 -15.60 -7.93 2.19
C THR A 167 -15.01 -7.29 0.93
N GLU A 168 -14.96 -5.95 0.87
CA GLU A 168 -14.33 -5.22 -0.24
C GLU A 168 -12.82 -5.47 -0.32
N ILE A 169 -12.13 -5.49 0.83
CA ILE A 169 -10.69 -5.80 0.89
C ILE A 169 -10.43 -7.24 0.43
N ALA A 170 -11.28 -8.20 0.83
CA ALA A 170 -11.20 -9.57 0.33
C ALA A 170 -11.43 -9.64 -1.19
N ALA A 171 -12.38 -8.87 -1.72
CA ALA A 171 -12.60 -8.77 -3.16
C ALA A 171 -11.39 -8.15 -3.90
N ASN A 172 -10.69 -7.17 -3.29
CA ASN A 172 -9.43 -6.66 -3.82
C ASN A 172 -8.37 -7.76 -3.90
N GLN A 173 -8.26 -8.60 -2.88
CA GLN A 173 -7.31 -9.71 -2.86
C GLN A 173 -7.62 -10.74 -3.95
N VAL A 174 -8.91 -11.08 -4.14
CA VAL A 174 -9.34 -11.97 -5.22
C VAL A 174 -9.04 -11.36 -6.59
N ALA A 175 -9.28 -10.06 -6.78
CA ALA A 175 -8.98 -9.39 -8.04
C ALA A 175 -7.47 -9.36 -8.36
N LEU A 176 -6.62 -9.22 -7.33
CA LEU A 176 -5.16 -9.32 -7.48
C LEU A 176 -4.77 -10.72 -8.01
N GLU A 177 -5.30 -11.79 -7.39
CA GLU A 177 -5.05 -13.17 -7.84
C GLU A 177 -5.55 -13.43 -9.27
N ILE A 178 -6.76 -12.94 -9.61
CA ILE A 178 -7.32 -13.04 -10.97
C ILE A 178 -6.45 -12.31 -11.99
N ALA A 179 -5.84 -11.18 -11.61
CA ALA A 179 -4.91 -10.45 -12.47
C ALA A 179 -3.56 -11.18 -12.66
N GLY A 180 -3.35 -12.33 -12.00
CA GLY A 180 -2.18 -13.18 -12.18
C GLY A 180 -1.03 -12.88 -11.23
N HIS A 181 -1.29 -12.24 -10.08
CA HIS A 181 -0.26 -12.00 -9.06
C HIS A 181 -0.85 -12.06 -7.64
N TRP A 182 -0.03 -12.27 -6.61
CA TRP A 182 -0.47 -12.32 -5.20
C TRP A 182 0.23 -11.29 -4.31
N GLY A 183 1.38 -10.78 -4.76
CA GLY A 183 2.23 -9.82 -4.05
C GLY A 183 1.85 -8.35 -4.29
N VAL A 184 2.39 -7.47 -3.45
CA VAL A 184 2.21 -6.00 -3.57
C VAL A 184 3.55 -5.26 -3.46
N PRO A 185 3.71 -4.12 -4.15
CA PRO A 185 2.70 -3.45 -4.98
C PRO A 185 2.56 -4.13 -6.35
N THR A 186 1.33 -4.21 -6.86
CA THR A 186 1.06 -4.67 -8.23
C THR A 186 0.13 -3.67 -8.89
N LEU A 187 0.59 -3.05 -9.98
CA LEU A 187 -0.28 -2.25 -10.84
C LEU A 187 -0.86 -3.16 -11.93
N VAL A 188 -2.15 -3.07 -12.19
CA VAL A 188 -2.83 -3.77 -13.28
C VAL A 188 -3.36 -2.74 -14.26
N PHE A 189 -2.94 -2.86 -15.52
CA PHE A 189 -3.37 -1.98 -16.60
C PHE A 189 -3.74 -2.84 -17.82
N ASP A 190 -4.96 -2.67 -18.35
CA ASP A 190 -5.46 -3.44 -19.49
C ASP A 190 -5.36 -4.97 -19.29
N GLY A 191 -5.57 -5.43 -18.04
CA GLY A 191 -5.45 -6.83 -17.65
C GLY A 191 -4.01 -7.34 -17.44
N GLU A 192 -2.98 -6.53 -17.69
CA GLU A 192 -1.58 -6.90 -17.49
C GLU A 192 -1.07 -6.51 -16.08
N PRO A 193 -0.51 -7.45 -15.29
CA PRO A 193 0.08 -7.13 -13.99
C PRO A 193 1.55 -6.67 -14.09
N PHE A 194 1.88 -5.62 -13.34
CA PHE A 194 3.22 -5.06 -13.17
C PHE A 194 3.58 -5.07 -11.68
N PHE A 195 4.18 -6.17 -11.23
CA PHE A 195 4.55 -6.38 -9.83
C PHE A 195 5.91 -5.80 -9.48
N GLY A 196 5.94 -4.96 -8.43
CA GLY A 196 7.15 -4.38 -7.86
C GLY A 196 7.27 -2.88 -8.12
N GLN A 197 7.96 -2.20 -7.21
CA GLN A 197 8.25 -0.76 -7.36
C GLN A 197 9.18 -0.46 -8.56
N ASP A 198 9.88 -1.47 -9.07
CA ASP A 198 10.78 -1.42 -10.21
C ASP A 198 10.06 -1.59 -11.57
N ARG A 199 8.74 -1.82 -11.58
CA ARG A 199 7.93 -1.94 -12.81
C ARG A 199 7.18 -0.67 -13.21
N ILE A 200 7.31 0.42 -12.45
CA ILE A 200 6.59 1.68 -12.72
C ILE A 200 6.90 2.23 -14.12
N GLU A 201 8.18 2.27 -14.50
CA GLU A 201 8.58 2.78 -15.82
C GLU A 201 8.09 1.86 -16.96
N MET A 202 8.06 0.55 -16.72
CA MET A 202 7.54 -0.42 -17.68
C MET A 202 6.02 -0.29 -17.85
N ALA A 203 5.29 -0.12 -16.75
CA ALA A 203 3.85 0.13 -16.77
C ALA A 203 3.54 1.44 -17.51
N ARG A 204 4.30 2.50 -17.24
CA ARG A 204 4.19 3.78 -17.96
C ARG A 204 4.43 3.60 -19.45
N TRP A 205 5.51 2.92 -19.84
CA TRP A 205 5.80 2.60 -21.24
C TRP A 205 4.64 1.85 -21.92
N ARG A 206 4.01 0.89 -21.22
CA ARG A 206 2.82 0.21 -21.74
C ARG A 206 1.63 1.15 -21.90
N MET A 207 1.40 2.04 -20.95
CA MET A 207 0.33 3.05 -21.02
C MET A 207 0.56 4.04 -22.17
N GLU A 208 1.80 4.44 -22.45
CA GLU A 208 2.16 5.31 -23.57
C GLU A 208 1.77 4.70 -24.92
N GLN A 209 1.93 3.38 -25.09
CA GLN A 209 1.44 2.64 -26.27
C GLN A 209 -0.09 2.68 -26.42
N LYS A 210 -0.82 2.89 -25.33
CA LYS A 210 -2.28 3.04 -25.29
C LYS A 210 -2.72 4.51 -25.28
N GLY A 211 -1.80 5.44 -25.53
CA GLY A 211 -2.09 6.86 -25.66
C GLY A 211 -2.07 7.66 -24.35
N LEU A 212 -1.32 7.23 -23.34
CA LEU A 212 -1.04 8.07 -22.17
C LEU A 212 -0.41 9.39 -22.61
N GLN A 213 -0.97 10.51 -22.15
CA GLN A 213 -0.46 11.85 -22.43
C GLN A 213 -0.18 12.59 -21.11
N PRO A 214 0.81 13.49 -21.07
CA PRO A 214 0.94 14.47 -19.99
C PRO A 214 -0.34 15.31 -19.82
N ARG A 215 -0.60 15.79 -18.61
CA ARG A 215 -1.69 16.73 -18.29
C ARG A 215 -1.30 18.17 -18.59
#